data_AF-A0AAD1U1F2-F1
#
_entry.id   AF-A0AAD1U1F2-F1
#
_cell.length_a   1.000
_cell.length_b   1.000
_cell.length_c   1.000
_cell.angle_alpha   90.00
_cell.angle_beta   90.00
_cell.angle_gamma   90.00
#
_symmetry.space_group_name_H-M   'P 1'
#
loop_
_entity.id
_entity.type
_entity.pdbx_description
1 polymer ?
#
loop_
_entity_poly.entity_id
_entity_poly.type
_entity_poly.pdbx_seq_one_letter_code
_entity_poly.pdbx_strand_id
1 'polypeptide(L)'
;MQGIIPLINKIQEALMVVGSQSCGKSSVLESIVGKDFLPRGNGIVTRRPLVLQLYNIASTKEYAFFSHLDKEFTSFREIKEEIIRETCRVCGDNKGVSTDPIFLKIFSNNVINLTLVDLPGITKNPVGDQPKDIEKQINTLGKYHNSGCSPANADIANSDSLKMARKVDPKGERTSGIITKVDLTDEGTDALELLQGEIYPLKLGYIGMVCRSQKEINDGTTIVDSIKQEEKFFKTHPVYHKMSHNLGISALSSKLNTLFNALDSLHPLKIISDDDIHTSVENASALTPSLFVEEKAFHILVKQQIARLQEPALQCAEQVFTELRDLVSSICLPELER
;
A
#
# COMPACT_ATOMS: atom_id res chain seq x y z
N MET A 1 -3.53 -31.00 5.32
CA MET A 1 -3.88 -29.84 4.47
C MET A 1 -4.60 -28.84 5.36
N GLN A 2 -4.12 -27.58 5.51
CA GLN A 2 -4.85 -26.38 6.01
C GLN A 2 -3.98 -25.38 6.79
N GLY A 3 -2.65 -25.53 6.85
CA GLY A 3 -1.78 -24.64 7.65
C GLY A 3 -1.29 -23.34 6.99
N ILE A 4 -1.52 -23.12 5.68
CA ILE A 4 -0.95 -21.96 4.96
C ILE A 4 -2.04 -21.05 4.35
N ILE A 5 -3.28 -21.53 4.26
CA ILE A 5 -4.43 -20.77 3.75
C ILE A 5 -4.97 -19.72 4.78
N PRO A 6 -4.88 -19.90 6.11
CA PRO A 6 -5.39 -18.91 7.05
C PRO A 6 -4.60 -17.59 7.06
N LEU A 7 -3.33 -17.60 6.66
CA LEU A 7 -2.52 -16.38 6.60
C LEU A 7 -2.91 -15.50 5.40
N ILE A 8 -3.34 -16.11 4.30
CA ILE A 8 -3.76 -15.40 3.08
C ILE A 8 -5.16 -14.76 3.26
N ASN A 9 -6.05 -15.39 4.04
CA ASN A 9 -7.38 -14.83 4.32
C ASN A 9 -7.42 -13.76 5.43
N LYS A 10 -6.31 -13.52 6.14
CA LYS A 10 -6.19 -12.41 7.10
C LYS A 10 -5.47 -11.18 6.54
N ILE A 11 -4.99 -11.25 5.29
CA ILE A 11 -4.34 -10.17 4.54
C ILE A 11 -5.36 -9.63 3.53
N GLN A 12 -6.53 -9.20 3.99
CA GLN A 12 -7.55 -8.70 3.06
C GLN A 12 -7.24 -7.27 2.57
N GLU A 13 -6.29 -6.56 3.18
CA GLU A 13 -6.08 -5.13 2.92
C GLU A 13 -4.59 -4.73 3.02
N ALA A 14 -3.74 -5.31 2.17
CA ALA A 14 -2.33 -4.91 2.08
C ALA A 14 -2.06 -4.16 0.77
N LEU A 15 -1.54 -2.93 0.88
CA LEU A 15 -0.96 -2.19 -0.24
C LEU A 15 0.44 -2.74 -0.50
N MET A 16 0.60 -3.50 -1.58
CA MET A 16 1.86 -4.15 -1.90
C MET A 16 2.67 -3.32 -2.90
N VAL A 17 3.92 -3.01 -2.60
CA VAL A 17 4.73 -2.09 -3.42
C VAL A 17 5.64 -2.93 -4.32
N VAL A 18 5.19 -3.27 -5.53
CA VAL A 18 5.97 -4.08 -6.49
C VAL A 18 6.68 -3.19 -7.49
N GLY A 19 7.99 -3.31 -7.66
CA GLY A 19 8.74 -2.39 -8.49
C GLY A 19 10.08 -2.94 -8.93
N SER A 20 10.54 -2.59 -10.13
CA SER A 20 11.90 -2.88 -10.59
C SER A 20 12.96 -2.35 -9.59
N GLN A 21 14.18 -2.84 -9.68
CA GLN A 21 15.27 -2.31 -8.84
C GLN A 21 15.42 -0.79 -9.10
N SER A 22 15.64 -0.02 -8.03
CA SER A 22 15.90 1.43 -8.11
C SER A 22 14.75 2.31 -8.63
N CYS A 23 13.51 1.79 -8.72
CA CYS A 23 12.32 2.59 -9.04
C CYS A 23 11.79 3.43 -7.86
N GLY A 24 12.48 3.45 -6.71
CA GLY A 24 12.08 4.31 -5.59
C GLY A 24 11.05 3.72 -4.63
N LYS A 25 10.81 2.39 -4.63
CA LYS A 25 9.93 1.70 -3.66
C LYS A 25 10.18 2.14 -2.21
N SER A 26 11.44 2.04 -1.77
CA SER A 26 11.83 2.40 -0.41
C SER A 26 11.59 3.89 -0.14
N SER A 27 11.78 4.76 -1.14
CA SER A 27 11.45 6.19 -0.99
C SER A 27 9.95 6.41 -0.82
N VAL A 28 9.08 5.71 -1.55
CA VAL A 28 7.62 5.80 -1.39
C VAL A 28 7.22 5.36 0.02
N LEU A 29 7.74 4.22 0.48
CA LEU A 29 7.46 3.69 1.82
C LEU A 29 7.91 4.65 2.92
N GLU A 30 9.12 5.20 2.82
CA GLU A 30 9.63 6.18 3.78
C GLU A 30 8.86 7.50 3.74
N SER A 31 8.38 7.94 2.57
CA SER A 31 7.51 9.11 2.45
C SER A 31 6.14 8.88 3.09
N ILE A 32 5.57 7.67 3.00
CA ILE A 32 4.31 7.30 3.68
C ILE A 32 4.50 7.31 5.21
N VAL A 33 5.63 6.79 5.70
CA VAL A 33 5.93 6.73 7.14
C VAL A 33 6.43 8.07 7.69
N GLY A 34 7.00 8.93 6.83
CA GLY A 34 7.62 10.19 7.22
C GLY A 34 9.00 10.04 7.90
N LYS A 35 9.64 8.86 7.82
CA LYS A 35 10.91 8.55 8.49
C LYS A 35 11.85 7.74 7.60
N ASP A 36 13.15 7.93 7.80
CA ASP A 36 14.20 7.14 7.16
C ASP A 36 14.51 5.88 7.99
N PHE A 37 14.19 4.69 7.46
CA PHE A 37 14.37 3.42 8.18
C PHE A 37 14.65 2.22 7.28
N LEU A 38 14.51 2.36 5.97
CA LEU A 38 14.85 1.31 5.04
C LEU A 38 16.34 1.40 4.67
N PRO A 39 16.99 0.24 4.43
CA PRO A 39 18.33 0.24 3.86
C PRO A 39 18.31 0.91 2.48
N ARG A 40 19.37 1.65 2.16
CA ARG A 40 19.61 2.31 0.86
C ARG A 40 21.06 2.03 0.44
N GLY A 41 21.30 1.77 -0.84
CA GLY A 41 22.65 1.47 -1.33
C GLY A 41 22.69 1.08 -2.82
N ASN A 42 23.89 0.90 -3.34
CA ASN A 42 24.12 0.42 -4.71
C ASN A 42 23.95 -1.11 -4.77
N GLY A 43 23.16 -1.62 -5.73
CA GLY A 43 22.87 -3.05 -5.87
C GLY A 43 21.50 -3.46 -5.33
N ILE A 44 21.25 -4.76 -5.15
CA ILE A 44 19.98 -5.24 -4.57
C ILE A 44 19.99 -4.94 -3.07
N VAL A 45 19.24 -3.91 -2.69
CA VAL A 45 19.14 -3.47 -1.29
C VAL A 45 18.15 -4.33 -0.52
N THR A 46 16.95 -4.52 -1.07
CA THR A 46 15.93 -5.42 -0.50
C THR A 46 16.23 -6.86 -0.92
N ARG A 47 16.85 -7.65 -0.05
CA ARG A 47 17.20 -9.06 -0.29
C ARG A 47 16.25 -10.06 0.39
N ARG A 48 15.34 -9.56 1.22
CA ARG A 48 14.24 -10.31 1.84
C ARG A 48 12.97 -9.50 1.71
N PRO A 49 11.80 -10.12 1.48
CA PRO A 49 10.53 -9.44 1.60
C PRO A 49 10.40 -8.77 2.97
N LEU A 50 9.96 -7.51 3.01
CA LEU A 50 9.66 -6.80 4.24
C LEU A 50 8.15 -6.60 4.30
N VAL A 51 7.49 -7.23 5.28
CA VAL A 51 6.08 -7.02 5.59
C VAL A 51 6.03 -5.97 6.70
N LEU A 52 5.66 -4.75 6.32
CA LEU A 52 5.56 -3.58 7.17
C LEU A 52 4.09 -3.34 7.51
N GLN A 53 3.75 -3.36 8.79
CA GLN A 53 2.40 -3.04 9.28
C GLN A 53 2.46 -1.73 10.03
N LEU A 54 1.75 -0.72 9.53
CA LEU A 54 1.61 0.58 10.14
C LEU A 54 0.31 0.59 10.95
N TYR A 55 0.40 1.06 12.19
CA TYR A 55 -0.72 1.24 13.11
C TYR A 55 -0.80 2.70 13.53
N ASN A 56 -1.92 3.35 13.20
CA ASN A 56 -2.24 4.65 13.74
C ASN A 56 -2.61 4.50 15.22
N ILE A 57 -1.87 5.18 16.09
CA ILE A 57 -2.13 5.22 17.53
C ILE A 57 -2.37 6.66 17.98
N ALA A 58 -3.26 6.85 18.96
CA ALA A 58 -3.51 8.18 19.54
C ALA A 58 -2.32 8.70 20.39
N SER A 59 -1.40 7.82 20.80
CA SER A 59 -0.24 8.18 21.60
C SER A 59 0.84 8.88 20.76
N THR A 60 1.52 9.85 21.35
CA THR A 60 2.62 10.59 20.74
C THR A 60 3.94 9.82 20.71
N LYS A 61 4.04 8.71 21.46
CA LYS A 61 5.24 7.88 21.51
C LYS A 61 5.24 6.90 20.34
N GLU A 62 6.10 7.12 19.36
CA GLU A 62 6.33 6.21 18.24
C GLU A 62 7.21 5.01 18.69
N TYR A 63 6.82 3.81 18.29
CA TYR A 63 7.59 2.59 18.57
C TYR A 63 7.35 1.51 17.51
N ALA A 64 8.23 0.52 17.46
CA ALA A 64 8.15 -0.59 16.52
C ALA A 64 8.56 -1.93 17.15
N PHE A 65 8.06 -3.01 16.55
CA PHE A 65 8.37 -4.39 16.94
C PHE A 65 8.71 -5.22 15.71
N PHE A 66 9.75 -6.03 15.83
CA PHE A 66 10.02 -7.10 14.88
C PHE A 66 9.43 -8.40 15.38
N SER A 67 8.83 -9.22 14.51
CA SER A 67 8.24 -10.48 14.97
C SER A 67 9.26 -11.52 15.44
N HIS A 68 10.53 -11.36 15.09
CA HIS A 68 11.63 -12.24 15.52
C HIS A 68 12.34 -11.76 16.80
N LEU A 69 11.93 -10.62 17.38
CA LEU A 69 12.52 -10.07 18.61
C LEU A 69 11.45 -9.60 19.58
N ASP A 70 11.60 -9.96 20.85
CA ASP A 70 10.81 -9.40 21.94
C ASP A 70 11.47 -8.12 22.49
N LYS A 71 11.63 -7.12 21.61
CA LYS A 71 12.25 -5.82 21.92
C LYS A 71 11.45 -4.70 21.27
N GLU A 72 11.14 -3.67 22.05
CA GLU A 72 10.60 -2.38 21.56
C GLU A 72 11.72 -1.54 20.94
N PHE A 73 11.48 -1.02 19.73
CA PHE A 73 12.37 -0.10 19.04
C PHE A 73 11.74 1.29 18.99
N THR A 74 12.42 2.28 19.55
CA THR A 74 12.00 3.70 19.50
C THR A 74 12.80 4.53 18.49
N SER A 75 13.93 3.98 18.03
CA SER A 75 14.83 4.63 17.08
C SER A 75 14.73 3.99 15.70
N PHE A 76 14.34 4.78 14.69
CA PHE A 76 14.29 4.33 13.29
C PHE A 76 15.68 3.97 12.74
N ARG A 77 16.76 4.51 13.33
CA ARG A 77 18.12 4.07 13.02
C ARG A 77 18.36 2.62 13.48
N GLU A 78 17.91 2.26 14.68
CA GLU A 78 18.02 0.88 15.17
C GLU A 78 17.16 -0.08 14.35
N ILE A 79 15.96 0.36 13.92
CA ILE A 79 15.11 -0.42 13.01
C ILE A 79 15.86 -0.72 11.70
N LYS A 80 16.50 0.29 11.11
CA LYS A 80 17.29 0.13 9.89
C LYS A 80 18.45 -0.85 10.07
N GLU A 81 19.20 -0.70 11.15
CA GLU A 81 20.32 -1.59 11.48
C GLU A 81 19.85 -3.03 11.70
N GLU A 82 18.69 -3.23 12.33
CA GLU A 82 18.09 -4.55 12.56
C GLU A 82 17.64 -5.19 11.23
N ILE A 83 17.02 -4.44 10.32
CA ILE A 83 16.65 -4.96 8.99
C ILE A 83 17.91 -5.46 8.26
N ILE A 84 19.01 -4.70 8.32
CA ILE A 84 20.27 -5.07 7.69
C ILE A 84 20.84 -6.34 8.34
N ARG A 85 20.89 -6.38 9.67
CA ARG A 85 21.40 -7.51 10.45
C ARG A 85 20.63 -8.79 10.16
N GLU A 86 19.30 -8.74 10.20
CA GLU A 86 18.41 -9.87 9.97
C GLU A 86 18.44 -10.33 8.50
N THR A 87 18.69 -9.41 7.58
CA THR A 87 18.95 -9.74 6.17
C THR A 87 20.27 -10.48 6.00
N CYS A 88 21.36 -9.97 6.57
CA CYS A 88 22.69 -10.61 6.50
C CYS A 88 22.71 -11.97 7.21
N ARG A 89 21.99 -12.13 8.32
CA ARG A 89 21.89 -13.40 9.06
C ARG A 89 21.38 -14.55 8.20
N VAL A 90 20.40 -14.29 7.32
CA VAL A 90 19.75 -15.31 6.49
C VAL A 90 20.36 -15.40 5.09
N CYS A 91 20.66 -14.26 4.47
CA CYS A 91 21.12 -14.21 3.07
C CYS A 91 22.64 -14.22 2.92
N GLY A 92 23.40 -14.09 4.01
CA GLY A 92 24.84 -13.88 3.99
C GLY A 92 25.24 -12.55 3.33
N ASP A 93 26.54 -12.41 3.02
CA ASP A 93 27.10 -11.17 2.46
C ASP A 93 27.14 -11.16 0.92
N ASN A 94 27.01 -12.32 0.26
CA ASN A 94 27.19 -12.46 -1.20
C ASN A 94 25.92 -12.23 -2.04
N LYS A 95 25.13 -11.18 -1.73
CA LYS A 95 23.97 -10.74 -2.54
C LYS A 95 22.86 -11.80 -2.77
N GLY A 96 22.82 -12.86 -1.95
CA GLY A 96 21.74 -13.84 -1.93
C GLY A 96 20.39 -13.20 -1.57
N VAL A 97 19.30 -13.85 -1.98
CA VAL A 97 17.91 -13.41 -1.71
C VAL A 97 17.19 -14.56 -1.00
N SER A 98 16.36 -14.26 -0.01
CA SER A 98 15.50 -15.25 0.64
C SER A 98 14.03 -14.91 0.46
N THR A 99 13.19 -15.94 0.40
CA THR A 99 11.73 -15.82 0.35
C THR A 99 11.12 -15.57 1.74
N ASP A 100 11.90 -15.73 2.81
CA ASP A 100 11.40 -15.61 4.19
C ASP A 100 11.24 -14.13 4.57
N PRO A 101 10.02 -13.66 4.85
CA PRO A 101 9.77 -12.25 5.13
C PRO A 101 10.32 -11.82 6.49
N ILE A 102 10.70 -10.54 6.57
CA ILE A 102 10.88 -9.82 7.84
C ILE A 102 9.55 -9.14 8.16
N PHE A 103 9.00 -9.41 9.34
CA PHE A 103 7.75 -8.77 9.79
C PHE A 103 8.07 -7.63 10.77
N LEU A 104 7.70 -6.41 10.38
CA LEU A 104 7.92 -5.19 11.13
C LEU A 104 6.57 -4.50 11.39
N LYS A 105 6.26 -4.21 12.64
CA LYS A 105 5.10 -3.41 13.05
C LYS A 105 5.57 -2.06 13.54
N ILE A 106 5.02 -0.96 13.02
CA ILE A 106 5.30 0.41 13.44
C ILE A 106 4.02 1.05 13.94
N PHE A 107 4.09 1.64 15.13
CA PHE A 107 3.01 2.34 15.78
C PHE A 107 3.38 3.83 15.82
N SER A 108 2.59 4.67 15.15
CA SER A 108 2.79 6.13 15.10
C SER A 108 1.45 6.83 14.98
N ASN A 109 1.36 8.07 15.45
CA ASN A 109 0.17 8.92 15.26
C ASN A 109 0.14 9.61 13.88
N ASN A 110 1.23 9.52 13.11
CA ASN A 110 1.40 10.20 11.82
C ASN A 110 1.25 9.26 10.62
N VAL A 111 0.86 8.01 10.83
CA VAL A 111 0.70 6.99 9.78
C VAL A 111 -0.74 6.53 9.67
N ILE A 112 -1.16 6.08 8.49
CA ILE A 112 -2.45 5.39 8.34
C ILE A 112 -2.29 3.90 8.65
N ASN A 113 -3.38 3.25 9.10
CA ASN A 113 -3.41 1.81 9.27
C ASN A 113 -3.21 1.15 7.90
N LEU A 114 -2.05 0.53 7.70
CA LEU A 114 -1.63 0.08 6.38
C LEU A 114 -0.67 -1.09 6.47
N THR A 115 -0.94 -2.17 5.74
CA THR A 115 0.07 -3.21 5.54
C THR A 115 0.75 -2.97 4.20
N LEU A 116 2.04 -2.69 4.26
CA LEU A 116 2.95 -2.52 3.13
C LEU A 116 3.81 -3.77 2.98
N VAL A 117 4.01 -4.23 1.75
CA VAL A 117 4.99 -5.29 1.48
C VAL A 117 6.01 -4.76 0.48
N ASP A 118 7.27 -4.65 0.90
CA ASP A 118 8.41 -4.39 0.03
C ASP A 118 9.01 -5.72 -0.42
N LEU A 119 9.22 -5.86 -1.72
CA LEU A 119 9.78 -7.06 -2.32
C LEU A 119 11.16 -6.78 -2.90
N PRO A 120 12.03 -7.80 -2.97
CA PRO A 120 13.25 -7.72 -3.77
C PRO A 120 12.95 -7.22 -5.18
N GLY A 121 13.71 -6.23 -5.64
CA GLY A 121 13.57 -5.71 -7.00
C GLY A 121 13.90 -6.79 -8.03
N ILE A 122 13.11 -6.87 -9.09
CA ILE A 122 13.32 -7.84 -10.18
C ILE A 122 14.63 -7.50 -10.88
N THR A 123 15.60 -8.43 -10.88
CA THR A 123 16.82 -8.36 -11.69
C THR A 123 16.75 -9.37 -12.82
N LYS A 124 16.94 -8.91 -14.06
CA LYS A 124 16.94 -9.78 -15.26
C LYS A 124 18.19 -10.65 -15.36
N ASN A 125 19.29 -10.21 -14.75
CA ASN A 125 20.54 -10.95 -14.71
C ASN A 125 20.94 -11.23 -13.26
N PRO A 126 21.22 -12.48 -12.88
CA PRO A 126 21.74 -12.79 -11.55
C PRO A 126 23.10 -12.14 -11.35
N VAL A 127 23.32 -11.53 -10.18
CA VAL A 127 24.58 -10.87 -9.81
C VAL A 127 25.13 -11.51 -8.53
N GLY A 128 26.41 -11.89 -8.52
CA GLY A 128 27.04 -12.54 -7.37
C GLY A 128 26.58 -13.99 -7.21
N ASP A 129 26.27 -14.42 -5.98
CA ASP A 129 25.83 -15.79 -5.67
C ASP A 129 24.33 -16.01 -5.89
N GLN A 130 23.68 -15.14 -6.68
CA GLN A 130 22.27 -15.29 -6.99
C GLN A 130 22.05 -16.54 -7.84
N PRO A 131 21.03 -17.35 -7.50
CA PRO A 131 20.74 -18.54 -8.26
C PRO A 131 20.24 -18.16 -9.65
N LYS A 132 20.53 -18.99 -10.67
CA LYS A 132 20.19 -18.71 -12.08
C LYS A 132 18.68 -18.53 -12.32
N ASP A 133 17.85 -19.00 -11.39
CA ASP A 133 16.40 -18.89 -11.38
C ASP A 133 15.87 -17.76 -10.47
N ILE A 134 16.71 -16.81 -10.04
CA ILE A 134 16.28 -15.70 -9.16
C ILE A 134 15.08 -14.94 -9.72
N GLU A 135 15.04 -14.74 -11.04
CA GLU A 135 13.90 -14.13 -11.72
C GLU A 135 12.61 -14.96 -11.53
N LYS A 136 12.69 -16.29 -11.60
CA LYS A 136 11.55 -17.18 -11.34
C LYS A 136 11.14 -17.17 -9.87
N GLN A 137 12.10 -17.07 -8.95
CA GLN A 137 11.83 -17.00 -7.51
C GLN A 137 11.13 -15.69 -7.15
N ILE A 138 11.64 -14.55 -7.64
CA ILE A 138 11.01 -13.23 -7.47
C ILE A 138 9.63 -13.19 -8.14
N ASN A 139 9.49 -13.78 -9.33
CA ASN A 139 8.18 -13.89 -9.99
C ASN A 139 7.21 -14.82 -9.25
N THR A 140 7.70 -15.86 -8.58
CA THR A 140 6.88 -16.78 -7.77
C THR A 140 6.45 -16.13 -6.48
N LEU A 141 7.32 -15.32 -5.86
CA LEU A 141 6.93 -14.40 -4.79
C LEU A 141 5.78 -13.54 -5.33
N GLY A 142 5.99 -12.87 -6.46
CA GLY A 142 5.05 -12.01 -7.19
C GLY A 142 3.67 -12.56 -7.59
N LYS A 143 3.39 -13.87 -7.47
CA LYS A 143 2.15 -14.49 -7.96
C LYS A 143 0.91 -14.20 -7.12
N TYR A 144 1.06 -13.68 -5.91
CA TYR A 144 -0.04 -13.46 -4.96
C TYR A 144 -0.51 -11.98 -4.85
N HIS A 145 -0.28 -11.13 -5.86
CA HIS A 145 0.01 -9.69 -5.63
C HIS A 145 -1.09 -8.74 -6.13
N ASN A 146 -1.16 -7.52 -5.55
CA ASN A 146 -2.28 -6.60 -5.78
C ASN A 146 -1.91 -5.19 -6.27
N SER A 147 -0.65 -4.74 -6.22
CA SER A 147 -0.29 -3.38 -6.64
C SER A 147 1.17 -3.24 -7.11
N GLY A 148 1.45 -2.23 -7.95
CA GLY A 148 2.77 -2.05 -8.59
C GLY A 148 3.19 -0.59 -8.76
N CYS A 149 4.46 -0.32 -8.49
CA CYS A 149 5.19 0.92 -8.69
C CYS A 149 6.09 0.83 -9.93
N SER A 150 6.07 1.87 -10.76
CA SER A 150 6.95 2.01 -11.92
C SER A 150 7.62 3.38 -11.88
N PRO A 151 8.88 3.53 -12.30
CA PRO A 151 9.47 4.85 -12.47
C PRO A 151 8.88 5.52 -13.73
N ALA A 152 8.75 6.85 -13.71
CA ALA A 152 8.15 7.66 -14.77
C ALA A 152 8.93 7.62 -16.08
N ASN A 153 10.25 7.48 -15.99
CA ASN A 153 11.16 7.51 -17.13
C ASN A 153 11.39 6.12 -17.77
N ALA A 154 10.72 5.07 -17.29
CA ALA A 154 10.80 3.75 -17.90
C ALA A 154 9.60 3.52 -18.82
N ASP A 155 9.85 2.94 -20.00
CA ASP A 155 8.80 2.49 -20.90
C ASP A 155 7.83 1.55 -20.17
N ILE A 156 6.59 2.03 -20.03
CA ILE A 156 5.55 1.44 -19.19
C ILE A 156 4.97 0.21 -19.85
N ALA A 157 4.96 0.15 -21.19
CA ALA A 157 4.65 -1.06 -21.93
C ALA A 157 5.62 -2.20 -21.57
N ASN A 158 6.81 -1.85 -21.08
CA ASN A 158 7.84 -2.77 -20.63
C ASN A 158 8.03 -2.83 -19.11
N SER A 159 7.18 -2.16 -18.32
CA SER A 159 7.24 -2.25 -16.87
C SER A 159 6.92 -3.67 -16.38
N ASP A 160 7.92 -4.30 -15.77
CA ASP A 160 7.77 -5.63 -15.18
C ASP A 160 6.72 -5.62 -14.05
N SER A 161 6.59 -4.51 -13.32
CA SER A 161 5.61 -4.33 -12.24
C SER A 161 4.16 -4.41 -12.74
N LEU A 162 3.84 -3.71 -13.85
CA LEU A 162 2.50 -3.71 -14.42
C LEU A 162 2.19 -5.04 -15.14
N LYS A 163 3.18 -5.64 -15.80
CA LYS A 163 3.05 -6.98 -16.40
C LYS A 163 2.73 -8.02 -15.33
N MET A 164 3.35 -7.93 -14.14
CA MET A 164 3.03 -8.79 -13.01
C MET A 164 1.64 -8.50 -12.46
N ALA A 165 1.27 -7.23 -12.28
CA ALA A 165 -0.05 -6.85 -11.83
C ALA A 165 -1.16 -7.39 -12.77
N ARG A 166 -1.01 -7.33 -14.10
CA ARG A 166 -2.01 -7.91 -15.04
C ARG A 166 -2.18 -9.41 -14.92
N LYS A 167 -1.13 -10.16 -14.57
CA LYS A 167 -1.24 -11.63 -14.44
C LYS A 167 -2.22 -12.03 -13.33
N VAL A 168 -2.36 -11.18 -12.32
CA VAL A 168 -3.16 -11.41 -11.12
C VAL A 168 -4.42 -10.53 -11.08
N ASP A 169 -4.42 -9.39 -11.76
CA ASP A 169 -5.52 -8.46 -11.95
C ASP A 169 -5.61 -8.02 -13.44
N PRO A 170 -6.11 -8.89 -14.34
CA PRO A 170 -6.15 -8.61 -15.78
C PRO A 170 -6.98 -7.38 -16.16
N LYS A 171 -7.98 -7.06 -15.32
CA LYS A 171 -8.91 -5.95 -15.50
C LYS A 171 -8.46 -4.66 -14.80
N GLY A 172 -7.38 -4.69 -14.02
CA GLY A 172 -6.86 -3.52 -13.29
C GLY A 172 -7.85 -2.96 -12.27
N GLU A 173 -8.72 -3.79 -11.69
CA GLU A 173 -9.80 -3.34 -10.80
C GLU A 173 -9.28 -2.96 -9.42
N ARG A 174 -8.18 -3.58 -8.99
CA ARG A 174 -7.63 -3.50 -7.64
C ARG A 174 -6.17 -3.08 -7.64
N THR A 175 -5.68 -2.60 -8.78
CA THR A 175 -4.30 -2.15 -8.99
C THR A 175 -4.30 -0.63 -9.15
N SER A 176 -3.51 0.08 -8.32
CA SER A 176 -3.17 1.49 -8.53
C SER A 176 -1.72 1.61 -9.02
N GLY A 177 -1.49 2.53 -9.95
CA GLY A 177 -0.17 2.76 -10.52
C GLY A 177 0.55 3.90 -9.82
N ILE A 178 1.63 3.61 -9.09
CA ILE A 178 2.48 4.65 -8.50
C ILE A 178 3.63 4.94 -9.45
N ILE A 179 3.74 6.18 -9.89
CA ILE A 179 4.74 6.65 -10.84
C ILE A 179 5.72 7.56 -10.11
N THR A 180 6.95 7.10 -9.90
CA THR A 180 7.98 7.87 -9.20
C THR A 180 8.90 8.59 -10.18
N LYS A 181 9.71 9.55 -9.71
CA LYS A 181 10.72 10.25 -10.53
C LYS A 181 10.09 11.02 -11.71
N VAL A 182 8.90 11.59 -11.50
CA VAL A 182 8.18 12.38 -12.51
C VAL A 182 8.95 13.65 -12.90
N ASP A 183 9.89 14.07 -12.06
CA ASP A 183 10.84 15.17 -12.25
C ASP A 183 11.99 14.84 -13.22
N LEU A 184 12.25 13.57 -13.52
CA LEU A 184 13.37 13.12 -14.35
C LEU A 184 12.96 12.72 -15.78
N THR A 185 11.84 13.28 -16.28
CA THR A 185 11.44 13.09 -17.69
C THR A 185 12.33 13.91 -18.62
N ASP A 186 12.65 13.37 -19.80
CA ASP A 186 13.50 14.06 -20.77
C ASP A 186 12.81 15.34 -21.27
N GLU A 187 13.60 16.36 -21.62
CA GLU A 187 13.06 17.61 -22.15
C GLU A 187 12.17 17.36 -23.38
N GLY A 188 10.93 17.84 -23.32
CA GLY A 188 9.92 17.61 -24.37
C GLY A 188 9.09 16.33 -24.20
N THR A 189 9.32 15.56 -23.15
CA THR A 189 8.47 14.41 -22.76
C THR A 189 7.85 14.63 -21.38
N ASP A 190 6.64 14.10 -21.19
CA ASP A 190 5.95 14.11 -19.91
C ASP A 190 5.17 12.81 -19.70
N ALA A 191 4.72 12.59 -18.47
CA ALA A 191 3.94 11.43 -18.06
C ALA A 191 2.44 11.73 -17.97
N LEU A 192 1.93 12.80 -18.62
CA LEU A 192 0.55 13.24 -18.44
C LEU A 192 -0.46 12.19 -18.89
N GLU A 193 -0.31 11.69 -20.13
CA GLU A 193 -1.21 10.68 -20.71
C GLU A 193 -1.24 9.39 -19.88
N LEU A 194 -0.10 9.01 -19.31
CA LEU A 194 -0.03 7.90 -18.38
C LEU A 194 -0.79 8.19 -17.08
N LEU A 195 -0.55 9.35 -16.46
CA LEU A 195 -1.17 9.72 -15.19
C LEU A 195 -2.70 9.85 -15.34
N GLN A 196 -3.18 10.19 -16.54
CA GLN A 196 -4.59 10.17 -16.91
C GLN A 196 -5.13 8.75 -17.18
N GLY A 197 -4.25 7.78 -17.40
CA GLY A 197 -4.62 6.39 -17.70
C GLY A 197 -4.93 6.12 -19.17
N GLU A 198 -4.60 7.04 -20.08
CA GLU A 198 -4.87 6.93 -21.53
C GLU A 198 -4.01 5.83 -22.18
N ILE A 199 -2.73 5.76 -21.80
CA ILE A 199 -1.79 4.75 -22.33
C ILE A 199 -2.12 3.35 -21.78
N TYR A 200 -2.43 3.29 -20.48
CA TYR A 200 -2.70 2.05 -19.78
C TYR A 200 -3.74 2.32 -18.70
N PRO A 201 -5.00 1.86 -18.86
CA PRO A 201 -6.05 2.18 -17.91
C PRO A 201 -6.00 1.27 -16.67
N LEU A 202 -6.12 1.88 -15.48
CA LEU A 202 -6.29 1.22 -14.18
C LEU A 202 -7.51 1.83 -13.48
N LYS A 203 -8.38 1.01 -12.88
CA LYS A 203 -9.60 1.53 -12.21
C LYS A 203 -9.30 2.40 -11.00
N LEU A 204 -8.20 2.13 -10.28
CA LEU A 204 -7.75 2.96 -9.16
C LEU A 204 -6.87 4.15 -9.61
N GLY A 205 -6.66 4.30 -10.93
CA GLY A 205 -5.87 5.36 -11.53
C GLY A 205 -4.38 5.31 -11.17
N TYR A 206 -3.71 6.40 -11.52
CA TYR A 206 -2.28 6.61 -11.28
C TYR A 206 -2.04 7.76 -10.31
N ILE A 207 -0.91 7.69 -9.62
CA ILE A 207 -0.42 8.75 -8.74
C ILE A 207 1.05 8.99 -9.06
N GLY A 208 1.34 10.19 -9.55
CA GLY A 208 2.69 10.67 -9.80
C GLY A 208 3.33 11.22 -8.52
N MET A 209 4.60 10.90 -8.30
CA MET A 209 5.36 11.29 -7.12
C MET A 209 6.77 11.76 -7.48
N VAL A 210 7.23 12.75 -6.73
CA VAL A 210 8.62 13.21 -6.72
C VAL A 210 9.21 12.86 -5.36
N CYS A 211 10.25 12.04 -5.35
CA CYS A 211 10.92 11.60 -4.13
C CYS A 211 12.31 12.24 -4.03
N ARG A 212 12.87 12.29 -2.81
CA ARG A 212 14.26 12.71 -2.61
C ARG A 212 15.23 11.93 -3.52
N SER A 213 16.06 12.67 -4.22
CA SER A 213 17.22 12.16 -4.95
C SER A 213 18.31 11.66 -4.00
N GLN A 214 19.24 10.86 -4.53
CA GLN A 214 20.38 10.39 -3.73
C GLN A 214 21.24 11.55 -3.21
N LYS A 215 21.33 12.64 -3.98
CA LYS A 215 22.04 13.85 -3.58
C LYS A 215 21.37 14.52 -2.40
N GLU A 216 20.06 14.75 -2.46
CA GLU A 216 19.30 15.39 -1.37
C GLU A 216 19.35 14.61 -0.07
N ILE A 217 19.39 13.27 -0.14
CA ILE A 217 19.56 12.41 1.03
C ILE A 217 20.94 12.58 1.64
N ASN A 218 21.99 12.62 0.81
CA ASN A 218 23.36 12.84 1.27
C ASN A 218 23.52 14.25 1.86
N ASP A 219 22.81 15.23 1.32
CA ASP A 219 22.77 16.62 1.79
C ASP A 219 21.87 16.80 3.04
N GLY A 220 21.22 15.74 3.52
CA GLY A 220 20.43 15.75 4.76
C GLY A 220 19.03 16.35 4.62
N THR A 221 18.47 16.40 3.40
CA THR A 221 17.12 16.91 3.15
C THR A 221 16.09 16.05 3.88
N THR A 222 15.29 16.68 4.75
CA THR A 222 14.27 15.99 5.52
C THR A 222 13.10 15.55 4.62
N ILE A 223 12.37 14.52 5.05
CA ILE A 223 11.16 14.08 4.31
C ILE A 223 10.14 15.22 4.26
N VAL A 224 9.96 15.95 5.36
CA VAL A 224 9.02 17.08 5.42
C VAL A 224 9.36 18.16 4.39
N ASP A 225 10.63 18.48 4.21
CA ASP A 225 11.06 19.46 3.21
C ASP A 225 10.86 18.93 1.79
N SER A 226 11.12 17.64 1.57
CA SER A 226 10.86 16.98 0.29
C SER A 226 9.38 17.03 -0.10
N ILE A 227 8.46 16.85 0.85
CA ILE A 227 7.01 16.94 0.59
C ILE A 227 6.64 18.37 0.16
N LYS A 228 7.19 19.38 0.82
CA LYS A 228 6.96 20.79 0.43
C LYS A 228 7.51 21.10 -0.96
N GLN A 229 8.68 20.54 -1.29
CA GLN A 229 9.28 20.67 -2.62
C GLN A 229 8.44 19.96 -3.68
N GLU A 230 7.94 18.76 -3.40
CA GLU A 230 7.03 18.00 -4.27
C GLU A 230 5.74 18.79 -4.55
N GLU A 231 5.10 19.34 -3.52
CA GLU A 231 3.92 20.17 -3.70
C GLU A 231 4.20 21.40 -4.57
N LYS A 232 5.33 22.06 -4.32
CA LYS A 232 5.75 23.23 -5.12
C LYS A 232 6.01 22.83 -6.57
N PHE A 233 6.66 21.70 -6.80
CA PHE A 233 6.90 21.16 -8.14
C PHE A 233 5.57 20.98 -8.87
N PHE A 234 4.63 20.21 -8.32
CA PHE A 234 3.37 19.96 -9.01
C PHE A 234 2.52 21.22 -9.22
N LYS A 235 2.52 22.16 -8.26
CA LYS A 235 1.78 23.44 -8.38
C LYS A 235 2.35 24.36 -9.45
N THR A 236 3.67 24.34 -9.66
CA THR A 236 4.36 25.25 -10.60
C THR A 236 4.63 24.63 -11.98
N HIS A 237 4.55 23.31 -12.10
CA HIS A 237 4.90 22.62 -13.34
C HIS A 237 3.91 22.93 -14.47
N PRO A 238 4.37 23.31 -15.68
CA PRO A 238 3.50 23.70 -16.79
C PRO A 238 2.52 22.61 -17.21
N VAL A 239 2.95 21.35 -17.15
CA VAL A 239 2.12 20.19 -17.53
C VAL A 239 1.22 19.71 -16.38
N TYR A 240 1.74 19.61 -15.15
CA TYR A 240 1.08 18.90 -14.06
C TYR A 240 0.23 19.80 -13.15
N HIS A 241 0.34 21.14 -13.25
CA HIS A 241 -0.39 22.07 -12.36
C HIS A 241 -1.91 21.82 -12.32
N LYS A 242 -2.53 21.49 -13.47
CA LYS A 242 -3.97 21.23 -13.57
C LYS A 242 -4.42 20.02 -12.75
N MET A 243 -3.55 19.01 -12.61
CA MET A 243 -3.83 17.78 -11.87
C MET A 243 -3.08 17.71 -10.53
N SER A 244 -2.46 18.81 -10.09
CA SER A 244 -1.63 18.85 -8.88
C SER A 244 -2.34 18.39 -7.60
N HIS A 245 -3.66 18.53 -7.54
CA HIS A 245 -4.49 18.06 -6.41
C HIS A 245 -4.56 16.53 -6.28
N ASN A 246 -4.32 15.79 -7.37
CA ASN A 246 -4.38 14.32 -7.42
C ASN A 246 -2.98 13.65 -7.45
N LEU A 247 -1.91 14.45 -7.30
CA LEU A 247 -0.53 14.01 -7.36
C LEU A 247 0.20 14.22 -6.03
N GLY A 248 1.32 13.54 -5.88
CA GLY A 248 2.19 13.61 -4.72
C GLY A 248 1.76 12.72 -3.55
N ILE A 249 2.59 12.71 -2.51
CA ILE A 249 2.39 11.85 -1.33
C ILE A 249 1.10 12.18 -0.58
N SER A 250 0.72 13.46 -0.52
CA SER A 250 -0.49 13.91 0.19
C SER A 250 -1.75 13.33 -0.46
N ALA A 251 -1.82 13.36 -1.79
CA ALA A 251 -2.91 12.75 -2.54
C ALA A 251 -2.94 11.23 -2.37
N LEU A 252 -1.77 10.57 -2.37
CA LEU A 252 -1.67 9.12 -2.09
C LEU A 252 -2.20 8.78 -0.69
N SER A 253 -1.71 9.47 0.34
CA SER A 253 -2.13 9.25 1.72
C SER A 253 -3.63 9.48 1.91
N SER A 254 -4.19 10.52 1.28
CA SER A 254 -5.63 10.80 1.31
C SER A 254 -6.44 9.68 0.63
N LYS A 255 -6.06 9.29 -0.59
CA LYS A 255 -6.73 8.18 -1.33
C LYS A 255 -6.68 6.87 -0.56
N LEU A 256 -5.52 6.53 0.00
CA LEU A 256 -5.38 5.34 0.83
C LEU A 256 -6.26 5.44 2.08
N ASN A 257 -6.22 6.56 2.80
CA ASN A 257 -7.04 6.76 3.99
C ASN A 257 -8.55 6.60 3.69
N THR A 258 -9.03 7.14 2.57
CA THR A 258 -10.42 6.95 2.13
C THR A 258 -10.74 5.48 1.84
N LEU A 259 -9.86 4.77 1.13
CA LEU A 259 -10.03 3.34 0.85
C LEU A 259 -10.08 2.52 2.14
N PHE A 260 -9.17 2.78 3.09
CA PHE A 260 -9.13 2.05 4.35
C PHE A 260 -10.29 2.40 5.28
N ASN A 261 -10.67 3.68 5.42
CA ASN A 261 -11.82 4.07 6.24
C ASN A 261 -13.15 3.47 5.71
N ALA A 262 -13.28 3.37 4.38
CA ALA A 262 -14.43 2.71 3.76
C ALA A 262 -14.50 1.22 4.14
N LEU A 263 -13.37 0.56 4.35
CA LEU A 263 -13.29 -0.85 4.75
C LEU A 263 -13.40 -1.04 6.26
N ASP A 264 -12.75 -0.19 7.04
CA ASP A 264 -12.75 -0.22 8.51
C ASP A 264 -14.17 0.04 9.05
N SER A 265 -14.97 0.87 8.37
CA SER A 265 -16.39 1.10 8.69
C SER A 265 -17.29 -0.12 8.44
N LEU A 266 -16.83 -1.08 7.63
CA LEU A 266 -17.55 -2.33 7.34
C LEU A 266 -17.18 -3.48 8.26
N HIS A 267 -16.18 -3.33 9.16
CA HIS A 267 -15.71 -4.44 9.98
C HIS A 267 -16.74 -4.83 11.07
N PRO A 268 -17.43 -5.99 10.94
CA PRO A 268 -18.63 -6.29 11.73
C PRO A 268 -18.34 -6.57 13.21
N LEU A 269 -17.09 -6.89 13.55
CA LEU A 269 -16.67 -7.27 14.91
C LEU A 269 -16.03 -6.11 15.69
N LYS A 270 -15.76 -4.96 15.04
CA LYS A 270 -15.06 -3.84 15.71
C LYS A 270 -16.00 -3.07 16.65
N ILE A 271 -17.30 -3.23 16.46
CA ILE A 271 -18.36 -2.45 17.12
C ILE A 271 -19.14 -3.30 18.14
N ILE A 272 -18.99 -4.63 18.12
CA ILE A 272 -19.59 -5.49 19.15
C ILE A 272 -18.57 -5.62 20.28
N SER A 273 -18.87 -5.03 21.44
CA SER A 273 -18.05 -5.24 22.64
C SER A 273 -18.36 -6.58 23.30
N ASP A 274 -17.42 -7.10 24.10
CA ASP A 274 -17.68 -8.31 24.91
C ASP A 274 -18.87 -8.10 25.86
N ASP A 275 -19.11 -6.87 26.31
CA ASP A 275 -20.27 -6.49 27.13
C ASP A 275 -21.59 -6.58 26.34
N ASP A 276 -21.60 -6.20 25.06
CA ASP A 276 -22.77 -6.34 24.20
C ASP A 276 -23.11 -7.81 23.94
N ILE A 277 -22.07 -8.65 23.77
CA ILE A 277 -22.23 -10.11 23.62
C ILE A 277 -22.82 -10.67 24.91
N HIS A 278 -22.23 -10.33 26.06
CA HIS A 278 -22.68 -10.79 27.37
C HIS A 278 -24.14 -10.40 27.62
N THR A 279 -24.46 -9.13 27.43
CA THR A 279 -25.82 -8.60 27.60
C THR A 279 -26.80 -9.27 26.65
N SER A 280 -26.40 -9.53 25.41
CA SER A 280 -27.25 -10.23 24.43
C SER A 280 -27.50 -11.69 24.80
N VAL A 281 -26.51 -12.38 25.36
CA VAL A 281 -26.62 -13.76 25.84
C VAL A 281 -27.49 -13.85 27.09
N GLU A 282 -27.33 -12.93 28.04
CA GLU A 282 -28.17 -12.85 29.24
C GLU A 282 -29.63 -12.57 28.89
N ASN A 283 -29.87 -11.58 28.03
CA ASN A 283 -31.22 -11.23 27.58
C ASN A 283 -31.88 -12.34 26.76
N ALA A 284 -31.12 -13.07 25.94
CA ALA A 284 -31.64 -14.22 25.20
C ALA A 284 -32.04 -15.37 26.12
N SER A 285 -31.31 -15.57 27.23
CA SER A 285 -31.55 -16.63 28.21
C SER A 285 -32.71 -16.30 29.18
N ALA A 286 -33.17 -15.05 29.16
CA ALA A 286 -34.35 -14.44 29.80
C ALA A 286 -34.68 -14.87 31.25
N LEU A 287 -35.00 -16.14 31.49
CA LEU A 287 -35.45 -16.69 32.78
C LEU A 287 -35.06 -18.17 33.03
N THR A 288 -34.29 -18.81 32.14
CA THR A 288 -33.89 -20.21 32.32
C THR A 288 -32.36 -20.35 32.30
N PRO A 289 -31.73 -20.86 33.38
CA PRO A 289 -30.32 -21.16 33.37
C PRO A 289 -30.06 -22.28 32.37
N SER A 290 -29.52 -21.93 31.21
CA SER A 290 -29.12 -22.85 30.16
C SER A 290 -27.64 -23.19 30.33
N LEU A 291 -27.28 -24.47 30.19
CA LEU A 291 -25.86 -24.88 30.10
C LEU A 291 -25.22 -24.45 28.76
N PHE A 292 -26.01 -24.08 27.76
CA PHE A 292 -25.57 -23.72 26.42
C PHE A 292 -26.03 -22.31 26.04
N VAL A 293 -25.23 -21.60 25.25
CA VAL A 293 -25.61 -20.29 24.72
C VAL A 293 -26.77 -20.45 23.72
N GLU A 294 -27.88 -19.72 23.90
CA GLU A 294 -29.00 -19.75 22.96
C GLU A 294 -28.65 -19.11 21.61
N GLU A 295 -29.01 -19.76 20.50
CA GLU A 295 -28.80 -19.26 19.12
C GLU A 295 -29.45 -17.88 18.86
N LYS A 296 -30.46 -17.52 19.66
CA LYS A 296 -31.14 -16.22 19.55
C LYS A 296 -30.20 -15.04 19.77
N ALA A 297 -29.25 -15.14 20.72
CA ALA A 297 -28.28 -14.08 20.96
C ALA A 297 -27.42 -13.82 19.72
N PHE A 298 -26.97 -14.90 19.07
CA PHE A 298 -26.24 -14.82 17.80
C PHE A 298 -27.08 -14.17 16.70
N HIS A 299 -28.35 -14.58 16.53
CA HIS A 299 -29.22 -13.97 15.53
C HIS A 299 -29.46 -12.47 15.75
N ILE A 300 -29.58 -12.02 17.01
CA ILE A 300 -29.74 -10.60 17.34
C ILE A 300 -28.48 -9.82 16.93
N LEU A 301 -27.30 -10.28 17.34
CA LEU A 301 -26.02 -9.65 17.02
C LEU A 301 -25.78 -9.59 15.51
N VAL A 302 -26.05 -10.68 14.78
CA VAL A 302 -25.88 -10.74 13.33
C VAL A 302 -26.85 -9.80 12.60
N LYS A 303 -28.13 -9.76 13.00
CA LYS A 303 -29.12 -8.84 12.39
C LYS A 303 -28.73 -7.39 12.57
N GLN A 304 -28.20 -7.01 13.74
CA GLN A 304 -27.68 -5.67 13.98
C GLN A 304 -26.51 -5.33 13.05
N GLN A 305 -25.60 -6.28 12.80
CA GLN A 305 -24.50 -6.04 11.84
C GLN A 305 -24.99 -5.94 10.40
N ILE A 306 -25.94 -6.79 9.97
CA ILE A 306 -26.51 -6.73 8.62
C ILE A 306 -27.20 -5.38 8.37
N ALA A 307 -27.98 -4.88 9.34
CA ALA A 307 -28.68 -3.60 9.21
C ALA A 307 -27.71 -2.43 9.01
N ARG A 308 -26.51 -2.49 9.60
CA ARG A 308 -25.47 -1.46 9.47
C ARG A 308 -24.83 -1.40 8.09
N LEU A 309 -24.92 -2.47 7.28
CA LEU A 309 -24.44 -2.45 5.89
C LEU A 309 -25.31 -1.60 4.97
N GLN A 310 -26.50 -1.18 5.42
CA GLN A 310 -27.43 -0.41 4.61
C GLN A 310 -26.88 0.97 4.24
N GLU A 311 -26.35 1.72 5.21
CA GLU A 311 -25.82 3.08 4.99
C GLU A 311 -24.60 3.10 4.04
N PRO A 312 -23.54 2.30 4.24
CA PRO A 312 -22.42 2.27 3.31
C PRO A 312 -22.80 1.73 1.93
N ALA A 313 -23.77 0.80 1.82
CA ALA A 313 -24.29 0.37 0.53
C ALA A 313 -25.01 1.51 -0.21
N LEU A 314 -25.75 2.35 0.51
CA LEU A 314 -26.43 3.53 -0.06
C LEU A 314 -25.41 4.60 -0.50
N GLN A 315 -24.42 4.89 0.35
CA GLN A 315 -23.33 5.82 0.01
C GLN A 315 -22.55 5.36 -1.23
N CYS A 316 -22.26 4.06 -1.33
CA CYS A 316 -21.63 3.48 -2.51
C CYS A 316 -22.48 3.70 -3.77
N ALA A 317 -23.81 3.48 -3.68
CA ALA A 317 -24.72 3.75 -4.79
C ALA A 317 -24.75 5.23 -5.19
N GLU A 318 -24.73 6.15 -4.23
CA GLU A 318 -24.66 7.60 -4.49
C GLU A 318 -23.34 8.03 -5.13
N GLN A 319 -22.22 7.45 -4.70
CA GLN A 319 -20.91 7.69 -5.31
C GLN A 319 -20.87 7.21 -6.76
N VAL A 320 -21.36 5.99 -7.02
CA VAL A 320 -21.49 5.46 -8.38
C VAL A 320 -22.39 6.35 -9.23
N PHE A 321 -23.51 6.81 -8.68
CA PHE A 321 -24.41 7.73 -9.38
C PHE A 321 -23.72 9.06 -9.73
N THR A 322 -22.95 9.62 -8.78
CA THR A 322 -22.22 10.86 -8.98
C THR A 322 -21.16 10.72 -10.06
N GLU A 323 -20.35 9.66 -10.00
CA GLU A 323 -19.35 9.35 -11.03
C GLU A 323 -19.97 9.11 -12.40
N LEU A 324 -21.09 8.38 -12.49
CA LEU A 324 -21.81 8.19 -13.74
C LEU A 324 -22.36 9.51 -14.30
N ARG A 325 -22.86 10.39 -13.44
CA ARG A 325 -23.34 11.71 -13.86
C ARG A 325 -22.18 12.57 -14.38
N ASP A 326 -21.06 12.55 -13.69
CA ASP A 326 -19.89 13.34 -14.05
C ASP A 326 -19.27 12.81 -15.36
N LEU A 327 -19.23 11.49 -15.56
CA LEU A 327 -18.91 10.84 -16.83
C LEU A 327 -19.84 11.31 -17.95
N VAL A 328 -21.16 11.24 -17.76
CA VAL A 328 -22.12 11.71 -18.77
C VAL A 328 -21.92 13.19 -19.08
N SER A 329 -21.63 14.02 -18.09
CA SER A 329 -21.38 15.46 -18.28
C SER A 329 -20.07 15.77 -19.02
N SER A 330 -19.09 14.86 -18.97
CA SER A 330 -17.80 15.01 -19.64
C SER A 330 -17.80 14.46 -21.07
N ILE A 331 -18.83 13.72 -21.48
CA ILE A 331 -19.02 13.30 -22.87
C ILE A 331 -19.48 14.50 -23.69
N CYS A 332 -18.56 15.08 -24.46
CA CYS A 332 -18.88 16.09 -25.47
C CYS A 332 -19.38 15.37 -26.73
N LEU A 333 -20.69 15.43 -27.00
CA LEU A 333 -21.29 14.89 -28.23
C LEU A 333 -21.28 15.97 -29.32
N PRO A 334 -20.51 15.80 -30.42
CA PRO A 334 -20.47 16.76 -31.52
C PRO A 334 -21.84 16.94 -32.22
N GLU A 335 -22.77 16.00 -32.04
CA GLU A 335 -24.12 16.10 -32.63
C GLU A 335 -25.08 17.02 -31.86
N LEU A 336 -24.76 17.41 -30.62
CA LEU A 336 -25.58 18.31 -29.80
C LEU A 336 -25.22 19.80 -29.95
N GLU A 337 -24.13 20.11 -30.66
CA GLU A 337 -23.69 21.50 -30.95
C GLU A 337 -24.09 21.99 -32.36
N ARG A 338 -24.99 21.29 -33.06
CA ARG A 338 -25.50 21.69 -34.39
C ARG A 338 -26.85 22.40 -34.36
#